data_AF-A0A2E9DTN9-F1
#
_entry.id   AF-A0A2E9DTN9-F1
#
_cell.length_a   1.000
_cell.length_b   1.000
_cell.length_c   1.000
_cell.angle_alpha   90.00
_cell.angle_beta   90.00
_cell.angle_gamma   90.00
#
_symmetry.space_group_name_H-M   'P 1'
#
loop_
_entity.id
_entity.type
_entity.pdbx_description
1 polymer ?
#
loop_
_entity_poly.entity_id
_entity_poly.type
_entity_poly.pdbx_seq_one_letter_code
_entity_poly.pdbx_strand_id
1 'polypeptide(L)'
;MKMKIKINLFLLFCLSVCIVSCTKDKTSACDIDPSFAVDVQPFFDMYCVTCHESNSASGGVVLNDYNAVYSHINSSISEIEQGTMPPYGMPSPTTSEKDSILEILNCWVSMGKKDN
;
A
#
# COMPACT_ATOMS: atom_id res chain seq x y z
N MET A 1 12.33 59.05 23.34
CA MET A 1 12.63 58.74 21.92
C MET A 1 11.62 57.70 21.44
N LYS A 2 10.68 58.05 20.54
CA LYS A 2 9.64 57.12 20.04
C LYS A 2 10.11 56.54 18.70
N MET A 3 10.41 55.24 18.67
CA MET A 3 10.85 54.55 17.45
C MET A 3 9.62 54.22 16.59
N LYS A 4 9.52 54.81 15.39
CA LYS A 4 8.46 54.52 14.42
C LYS A 4 8.91 53.36 13.54
N ILE A 5 8.33 52.18 13.74
CA ILE A 5 8.52 51.00 12.90
C ILE A 5 7.71 51.22 11.61
N LYS A 6 8.39 51.36 10.47
CA LYS A 6 7.76 51.41 9.15
C LYS A 6 7.64 49.99 8.62
N ILE A 7 6.46 49.39 8.75
CA ILE A 7 6.13 48.09 8.17
C ILE A 7 6.08 48.26 6.65
N ASN A 8 7.06 47.67 5.97
CA ASN A 8 7.17 47.71 4.51
C ASN A 8 6.17 46.68 3.94
N LEU A 9 5.09 47.16 3.30
CA LEU A 9 3.97 46.35 2.79
C LEU A 9 4.39 45.32 1.71
N PHE A 10 5.64 45.34 1.27
CA PHE A 10 6.19 44.43 0.27
C PHE A 10 6.65 43.06 0.83
N LEU A 11 6.68 42.89 2.15
CA LEU A 11 7.10 41.66 2.84
C LEU A 11 5.93 40.78 3.32
N LEU A 12 4.74 40.96 2.71
CA LEU A 12 3.55 40.15 2.98
C LEU A 12 3.20 39.19 1.82
N PHE A 13 4.15 38.94 0.90
CA PHE A 13 3.98 38.06 -0.26
C PHE A 13 4.92 36.84 -0.16
N CYS A 14 5.05 36.25 1.02
CA CYS A 14 5.93 35.08 1.24
C CYS A 14 5.23 33.88 1.89
N LEU A 15 3.90 33.90 2.08
CA LEU A 15 3.26 32.86 2.91
C LEU A 15 1.94 32.30 2.37
N SER A 16 1.68 32.42 1.05
CA SER A 16 0.39 32.00 0.49
C SER A 16 0.45 30.77 -0.44
N VAL A 17 1.62 30.18 -0.72
CA VAL A 17 1.75 29.18 -1.80
C VAL A 17 2.22 27.79 -1.32
N CYS A 18 2.06 27.45 -0.03
CA CYS A 18 2.61 26.19 0.51
C CYS A 18 1.65 25.35 1.35
N ILE A 19 0.36 25.21 0.98
CA ILE A 19 -0.52 24.24 1.68
C ILE A 19 -1.43 23.39 0.78
N VAL A 20 -1.14 23.23 -0.52
CA VAL A 20 -1.67 22.04 -1.22
C VAL A 20 -0.83 20.83 -0.79
N SER A 21 -0.96 20.49 0.49
CA SER A 21 -0.62 19.18 1.00
C SER A 21 -1.82 18.33 0.61
N CYS A 22 -1.69 17.54 -0.46
CA CYS A 22 -2.60 16.45 -0.69
C CYS A 22 -2.37 15.47 0.46
N THR A 23 -3.10 15.65 1.56
CA THR A 23 -3.26 14.58 2.54
C THR A 23 -3.88 13.44 1.74
N LYS A 24 -3.19 12.31 1.67
CA LYS A 24 -3.81 11.05 1.25
C LYS A 24 -4.94 10.83 2.26
N ASP A 25 -6.16 11.26 1.89
CA ASP A 25 -7.33 11.13 2.74
C ASP A 25 -7.45 9.65 3.04
N LYS A 26 -7.26 9.29 4.31
CA LYS A 26 -7.59 7.96 4.80
C LYS A 26 -9.11 7.94 4.96
N THR A 27 -9.84 7.91 3.85
CA THR A 27 -11.22 7.46 3.87
C THR A 27 -11.19 5.98 4.23
N SER A 28 -11.48 5.69 5.50
CA SER A 28 -11.60 4.34 6.07
C SER A 28 -12.86 3.60 5.61
N ALA A 29 -13.41 3.98 4.46
CA ALA A 29 -14.40 3.21 3.72
C ALA A 29 -13.68 2.66 2.49
N CYS A 30 -13.67 1.34 2.36
CA CYS A 30 -13.24 0.74 1.12
C CYS A 30 -14.27 1.08 0.03
N ASP A 31 -13.86 1.85 -0.98
CA ASP A 31 -14.74 2.30 -2.07
C ASP A 31 -14.74 1.33 -3.28
N ILE A 32 -14.02 0.22 -3.17
CA ILE A 32 -13.93 -0.86 -4.16
C ILE A 32 -14.44 -2.19 -3.56
N ASP A 33 -14.80 -3.18 -4.38
CA ASP A 33 -15.17 -4.54 -3.94
C ASP A 33 -14.25 -5.55 -4.62
N PRO A 34 -13.03 -5.78 -4.09
CA PRO A 34 -12.07 -6.65 -4.73
C PRO A 34 -12.52 -8.10 -4.78
N SER A 35 -12.27 -8.75 -5.90
CA SER A 35 -12.37 -10.20 -6.05
C SER A 35 -11.04 -10.87 -5.71
N PHE A 36 -11.09 -11.98 -4.98
CA PHE A 36 -9.88 -12.74 -4.73
C PHE A 36 -9.25 -13.24 -6.04
N ALA A 37 -10.06 -13.84 -6.93
CA ALA A 37 -9.56 -14.45 -8.16
C ALA A 37 -9.04 -13.43 -9.19
N VAL A 38 -9.58 -12.20 -9.18
CA VAL A 38 -9.25 -11.17 -10.17
C VAL A 38 -8.22 -10.16 -9.66
N ASP A 39 -8.33 -9.73 -8.41
CA ASP A 39 -7.56 -8.58 -7.90
C ASP A 39 -6.46 -9.00 -6.91
N VAL A 40 -6.64 -10.11 -6.19
CA VAL A 40 -5.72 -10.54 -5.13
C VAL A 40 -4.73 -11.59 -5.63
N GLN A 41 -5.22 -12.78 -6.02
CA GLN A 41 -4.35 -13.91 -6.37
C GLN A 41 -3.38 -13.60 -7.52
N PRO A 42 -3.76 -12.88 -8.60
CA PRO A 42 -2.82 -12.60 -9.69
C PRO A 42 -1.58 -11.80 -9.25
N PHE A 43 -1.70 -10.95 -8.22
CA PHE A 43 -0.55 -10.25 -7.65
C PHE A 43 0.40 -11.23 -6.94
N PHE A 44 -0.16 -12.15 -6.13
CA PHE A 44 0.64 -13.18 -5.46
C PHE A 44 1.29 -14.13 -6.46
N ASP A 45 0.57 -14.53 -7.52
CA ASP A 45 1.11 -15.37 -8.59
C ASP A 45 2.31 -14.72 -9.27
N MET A 46 2.22 -13.41 -9.52
CA MET A 46 3.26 -12.66 -10.23
C MET A 46 4.52 -12.45 -9.40
N TYR A 47 4.39 -12.13 -8.11
CA TYR A 47 5.51 -11.64 -7.30
C TYR A 47 5.91 -12.55 -6.13
N CYS A 48 5.06 -13.50 -5.73
CA CYS A 48 5.25 -14.25 -4.49
C CYS A 48 5.35 -15.77 -4.71
N VAL A 49 4.50 -16.33 -5.55
CA VAL A 49 4.29 -17.79 -5.68
C VAL A 49 5.54 -18.55 -6.10
N THR A 50 6.43 -17.94 -6.90
CA THR A 50 7.73 -18.55 -7.28
C THR A 50 8.53 -19.10 -6.09
N CYS A 51 8.42 -18.46 -4.92
CA CYS A 51 9.12 -18.86 -3.69
C CYS A 51 8.17 -19.17 -2.53
N HIS A 52 6.86 -19.08 -2.74
CA HIS A 52 5.84 -19.29 -1.73
C HIS A 52 4.71 -20.16 -2.28
N GLU A 53 5.04 -21.21 -3.01
CA GLU A 53 4.08 -22.23 -3.44
C GLU A 53 4.19 -23.48 -2.58
N SER A 54 3.21 -24.38 -2.67
CA SER A 54 3.15 -25.59 -1.84
C SER A 54 4.41 -26.48 -1.97
N ASN A 55 5.04 -26.51 -3.15
CA ASN A 55 6.25 -27.31 -3.40
C ASN A 55 7.56 -26.54 -3.17
N SER A 56 7.48 -25.23 -2.93
CA SER A 56 8.61 -24.31 -2.75
C SER A 56 8.19 -23.26 -1.74
N ALA A 57 7.96 -23.69 -0.48
CA ALA A 57 7.45 -22.85 0.59
C ALA A 57 8.61 -22.20 1.37
N SER A 58 9.22 -21.15 0.81
CA SER A 58 10.26 -20.40 1.52
C SER A 58 9.75 -19.91 2.87
N GLY A 59 10.53 -20.14 3.92
CA GLY A 59 10.12 -19.82 5.29
C GLY A 59 8.88 -20.58 5.79
N GLY A 60 8.45 -21.64 5.11
CA GLY A 60 7.24 -22.39 5.43
C GLY A 60 5.92 -21.67 5.08
N VAL A 61 5.98 -20.60 4.28
CA VAL A 61 4.81 -19.81 3.87
C VAL A 61 4.37 -20.20 2.47
N VAL A 62 3.07 -20.41 2.30
CA VAL A 62 2.41 -20.74 1.03
C VAL A 62 1.39 -19.65 0.70
N LEU A 63 1.30 -19.25 -0.57
CA LEU A 63 0.50 -18.13 -1.08
C LEU A 63 -0.11 -18.41 -2.47
N ASN A 64 -0.18 -19.69 -2.89
CA ASN A 64 -0.67 -20.09 -4.21
C ASN A 64 -2.15 -20.55 -4.23
N ASP A 65 -2.88 -20.34 -3.13
CA ASP A 65 -4.32 -20.58 -3.05
C ASP A 65 -5.00 -19.64 -2.04
N TYR A 66 -6.32 -19.59 -2.11
CA TYR A 66 -7.16 -18.76 -1.24
C TYR A 66 -6.92 -18.98 0.25
N ASN A 67 -6.91 -20.23 0.71
CA ASN A 67 -6.81 -20.53 2.15
C ASN A 67 -5.44 -20.11 2.70
N ALA A 68 -4.39 -20.31 1.89
CA ALA A 68 -3.04 -19.95 2.23
C ALA A 68 -2.88 -18.42 2.29
N VAL A 69 -3.33 -17.69 1.26
CA VAL A 69 -3.33 -16.22 1.26
C VAL A 69 -4.20 -15.67 2.40
N TYR A 70 -5.40 -16.20 2.60
CA TYR A 70 -6.31 -15.81 3.69
C TYR A 70 -5.64 -15.88 5.07
N SER A 71 -4.82 -16.92 5.28
CA SER A 71 -4.14 -17.17 6.56
C SER A 71 -2.92 -16.26 6.78
N HIS A 72 -2.28 -15.81 5.70
CA HIS A 72 -1.04 -15.03 5.74
C HIS A 72 -1.19 -13.56 5.35
N ILE A 73 -2.38 -13.11 4.95
CA ILE A 73 -2.56 -11.79 4.35
C ILE A 73 -2.05 -10.62 5.22
N ASN A 74 -2.28 -10.65 6.53
CA ASN A 74 -1.83 -9.57 7.41
C ASN A 74 -0.30 -9.47 7.47
N SER A 75 0.39 -10.61 7.51
CA SER A 75 1.84 -10.63 7.40
C SER A 75 2.29 -10.20 6.01
N SER A 76 1.64 -10.66 4.94
CA SER A 76 1.98 -10.26 3.57
C SER A 76 1.85 -8.74 3.36
N ILE A 77 0.76 -8.12 3.83
CA ILE A 77 0.58 -6.66 3.80
C ILE A 77 1.75 -5.98 4.54
N SER A 78 2.08 -6.42 5.75
CA SER A 78 3.17 -5.85 6.55
C SER A 78 4.53 -5.95 5.84
N GLU A 79 4.86 -7.10 5.24
CA GLU A 79 6.12 -7.29 4.50
C GLU A 79 6.16 -6.42 3.23
N ILE A 80 5.03 -6.30 2.52
CA ILE A 80 4.91 -5.41 1.36
C ILE A 80 5.12 -3.97 1.81
N GLU A 81 4.43 -3.50 2.86
CA GLU A 81 4.55 -2.15 3.41
C GLU A 81 6.01 -1.81 3.77
N GLN A 82 6.67 -2.71 4.48
CA GLN A 82 8.07 -2.58 4.90
C GLN A 82 9.07 -2.71 3.73
N GLY A 83 8.64 -3.26 2.59
CA GLY A 83 9.50 -3.47 1.43
C GLY A 83 10.53 -4.58 1.62
N THR A 84 10.25 -5.52 2.52
CA THR A 84 11.06 -6.71 2.76
C THR A 84 10.74 -7.83 1.76
N MET A 85 9.54 -7.81 1.19
CA MET A 85 9.10 -8.73 0.14
C MET A 85 8.52 -7.99 -1.08
N PRO A 86 8.80 -8.46 -2.32
CA PRO A 86 9.81 -9.48 -2.66
C PRO A 86 11.24 -9.01 -2.31
N PRO A 87 12.18 -9.93 -2.03
CA PRO A 87 13.53 -9.56 -1.64
C PRO A 87 14.30 -8.92 -2.80
N TYR A 88 15.33 -8.14 -2.47
CA TYR A 88 16.16 -7.47 -3.47
C TYR A 88 16.69 -8.44 -4.54
N GLY A 89 16.60 -8.05 -5.80
CA GLY A 89 17.02 -8.85 -6.95
C GLY A 89 15.93 -9.77 -7.51
N MET A 90 14.77 -9.86 -6.87
CA MET A 90 13.58 -10.51 -7.42
C MET A 90 12.72 -9.51 -8.19
N PRO A 91 11.84 -10.00 -9.10
CA PRO A 91 10.78 -9.17 -9.65
C PRO A 91 9.94 -8.57 -8.52
N SER A 92 9.78 -7.25 -8.52
CA SER A 92 9.01 -6.51 -7.53
C SER A 92 8.10 -5.51 -8.22
N PRO A 93 6.92 -5.21 -7.65
CA PRO A 93 6.06 -4.16 -8.17
C PRO A 93 6.74 -2.80 -8.08
N THR A 94 6.40 -1.90 -9.00
CA THR A 94 6.74 -0.48 -8.90
C THR A 94 6.08 0.14 -7.66
N THR A 95 6.53 1.33 -7.24
CA THR A 95 5.92 2.05 -6.12
C THR A 95 4.42 2.29 -6.32
N SER A 96 3.99 2.62 -7.54
CA SER A 96 2.58 2.87 -7.85
C SER A 96 1.75 1.58 -7.78
N GLU A 97 2.29 0.46 -8.28
CA GLU A 97 1.63 -0.84 -8.18
C GLU A 97 1.54 -1.30 -6.73
N LYS A 98 2.59 -1.09 -5.94
CA LYS A 98 2.60 -1.34 -4.48
C LYS A 98 1.52 -0.54 -3.76
N ASP A 99 1.36 0.75 -4.08
CA ASP A 99 0.31 1.57 -3.46
C ASP A 99 -1.10 1.05 -3.81
N SER A 100 -1.29 0.67 -5.07
CA SER A 100 -2.58 0.17 -5.58
C SER A 100 -2.94 -1.18 -4.96
N ILE A 101 -1.99 -2.11 -4.90
CA ILE A 101 -2.24 -3.42 -4.30
C ILE A 101 -2.47 -3.30 -2.79
N LEU A 102 -1.76 -2.44 -2.07
CA LEU A 102 -2.00 -2.26 -0.63
C LEU A 102 -3.40 -1.74 -0.36
N GLU A 103 -3.95 -0.86 -1.21
CA GLU A 103 -5.34 -0.44 -1.14
C GLU A 103 -6.29 -1.63 -1.35
N ILE A 104 -6.10 -2.40 -2.43
CA ILE A 104 -6.89 -3.61 -2.75
C ILE A 104 -6.87 -4.62 -1.60
N LEU A 105 -5.70 -4.94 -1.04
CA LEU A 105 -5.56 -5.93 0.02
C LEU A 105 -6.23 -5.46 1.32
N ASN A 106 -6.04 -4.20 1.71
CA ASN A 106 -6.69 -3.65 2.89
C ASN A 106 -8.22 -3.62 2.73
N CYS A 107 -8.69 -3.28 1.53
CA CYS A 107 -10.09 -3.34 1.14
C CYS A 107 -10.66 -4.75 1.27
N TRP A 108 -10.05 -5.73 0.60
CA TRP A 108 -10.45 -7.13 0.64
C TRP A 108 -10.49 -7.68 2.08
N VAL A 109 -9.49 -7.35 2.90
CA VAL A 109 -9.47 -7.69 4.33
C VAL A 109 -10.66 -7.07 5.08
N SER A 110 -10.93 -5.79 4.87
CA SER A 110 -12.04 -5.08 5.53
C SER A 110 -13.42 -5.64 5.18
N MET A 111 -13.55 -6.24 3.98
CA MET A 111 -14.79 -6.82 3.47
C MET A 111 -14.97 -8.31 3.83
N GLY A 112 -14.09 -8.85 4.68
CA GLY A 112 -14.18 -10.22 5.17
C GLY A 112 -13.43 -11.25 4.33
N LYS A 113 -12.53 -10.82 3.43
CA LYS A 113 -11.65 -11.69 2.64
C LYS A 113 -12.42 -12.71 1.81
N LYS A 114 -13.38 -12.26 1.01
CA LYS A 114 -14.28 -13.15 0.25
C LYS A 114 -13.49 -13.96 -0.80
N ASP A 115 -13.89 -15.21 -1.00
CA ASP A 115 -13.48 -16.04 -2.14
C ASP A 115 -14.56 -15.94 -3.23
N ASN A 116 -14.36 -15.04 -4.19
CA ASN A 116 -15.37 -14.63 -5.19
C ASN A 116 -14.79 -14.39 -6.57
#